data_AF-A0A0F2T7D5-F1
#
_entry.id   AF-A0A0F2T7D5-F1
#
_cell.length_a   1.000
_cell.length_b   1.000
_cell.length_c   1.000
_cell.angle_alpha   90.00
_cell.angle_beta   90.00
_cell.angle_gamma   90.00
#
_symmetry.space_group_name_H-M   'P 1'
#
loop_
_entity.id
_entity.type
_entity.pdbx_description
1 polymer ?
#
loop_
_entity_poly.entity_id
_entity_poly.type
_entity_poly.pdbx_seq_one_letter_code
_entity_poly.pdbx_strand_id
1 'polypeptide(L)'
;MIGLLEAEGERELAICARDLRLVAACGCSDDFCQSFRTAPHQPGTPYGPGHRCLPLLPAKGDLVLDVVDGRIVYVEVLFREPLRDARLRLPN
;
A
#
# COMPACT_ATOMS: atom_id res chain seq x y z
N MET A 1 -1.51 6.97 -5.91
CA MET A 1 -2.16 6.64 -4.62
C MET A 1 -2.89 7.84 -4.04
N ILE A 2 -2.21 8.94 -3.68
CA ILE A 2 -2.86 10.13 -3.06
C ILE A 2 -4.09 10.61 -3.86
N GLY A 3 -3.95 10.90 -5.16
CA GLY A 3 -5.08 11.34 -5.96
C GLY A 3 -6.21 10.31 -6.12
N LEU A 4 -5.91 9.00 -5.98
CA LEU A 4 -6.95 7.95 -5.98
C LEU A 4 -7.69 7.94 -4.65
N LEU A 5 -6.97 8.07 -3.52
CA LEU A 5 -7.59 8.21 -2.20
C LEU A 5 -8.51 9.44 -2.14
N GLU A 6 -8.07 10.57 -2.68
CA GLU A 6 -8.89 11.78 -2.75
C GLU A 6 -10.14 11.58 -3.61
N ALA A 7 -10.03 10.86 -4.74
CA ALA A 7 -11.16 10.53 -5.61
C ALA A 7 -12.18 9.61 -4.92
N GLU A 8 -11.72 8.68 -4.07
CA GLU A 8 -12.58 7.82 -3.24
C GLU A 8 -13.12 8.52 -1.98
N GLY A 9 -12.86 9.82 -1.79
CA GLY A 9 -13.31 10.59 -0.63
C GLY A 9 -12.50 10.34 0.66
N GLU A 10 -11.38 9.63 0.56
CA GLU A 10 -10.54 9.18 1.67
C GLU A 10 -9.44 10.19 2.01
N ARG A 11 -9.84 11.45 2.28
CA ARG A 11 -8.92 12.58 2.45
C ARG A 11 -7.92 12.39 3.59
N GLU A 12 -8.35 11.87 4.73
CA GLU A 12 -7.47 11.63 5.87
C GLU A 12 -6.41 10.56 5.54
N LEU A 13 -6.82 9.48 4.86
CA LEU A 13 -5.89 8.47 4.37
C LEU A 13 -4.94 9.05 3.32
N ALA A 14 -5.39 9.97 2.46
CA ALA A 14 -4.54 10.65 1.48
C ALA A 14 -3.43 11.50 2.16
N ILE A 15 -3.71 12.08 3.33
CA ILE A 15 -2.72 12.79 4.15
C ILE A 15 -1.73 11.77 4.74
N CYS A 16 -2.22 10.71 5.40
CA CYS A 16 -1.37 9.68 5.99
C CYS A 16 -0.50 8.95 4.95
N ALA A 17 -1.00 8.79 3.72
CA ALA A 17 -0.33 8.14 2.62
C ALA A 17 1.02 8.80 2.23
N ARG A 18 1.24 10.07 2.61
CA ARG A 18 2.48 10.80 2.33
C ARG A 18 3.66 10.36 3.18
N ASP A 19 3.40 9.74 4.34
CA ASP A 19 4.43 9.31 5.30
C ASP A 19 4.37 7.79 5.58
N LEU A 20 3.95 7.01 4.58
CA LEU A 20 4.01 5.55 4.70
C LEU A 20 5.46 5.08 4.74
N ARG A 21 5.74 4.21 5.71
CA ARG A 21 7.04 3.55 5.85
C ARG A 21 6.91 2.10 5.44
N LEU A 22 7.83 1.63 4.61
CA LEU A 22 7.95 0.21 4.32
C LEU A 22 8.53 -0.49 5.56
N VAL A 23 7.74 -1.39 6.14
CA VAL A 23 8.15 -2.22 7.30
C VAL A 23 8.61 -3.59 6.84
N ALA A 24 7.90 -4.20 5.89
CA ALA A 24 8.26 -5.49 5.31
C ALA A 24 7.69 -5.61 3.89
N ALA A 25 8.38 -6.33 3.01
CA ALA A 25 7.78 -6.78 1.75
C ALA A 25 6.72 -7.87 2.02
N CYS A 26 5.85 -8.13 1.03
CA CYS A 26 4.89 -9.24 1.07
C CYS A 26 5.60 -10.59 1.29
N GLY A 27 6.68 -10.85 0.53
CA GLY A 27 7.53 -12.03 0.67
C GLY A 27 7.12 -13.22 -0.22
N CYS A 28 6.11 -13.07 -1.07
CA CYS A 28 5.84 -14.04 -2.14
C CYS A 28 6.93 -13.98 -3.23
N SER A 29 7.02 -15.04 -4.03
CA SER A 29 7.95 -15.14 -5.15
C SER A 29 7.35 -14.69 -6.50
N ASP A 30 6.12 -14.19 -6.49
CA ASP A 30 5.41 -13.76 -7.69
C ASP A 30 6.04 -12.48 -8.27
N ASP A 31 6.35 -12.50 -9.56
CA ASP A 31 7.05 -11.41 -10.27
C ASP A 31 6.19 -10.16 -10.47
N PHE A 32 4.87 -10.33 -10.47
CA PHE A 32 3.89 -9.26 -10.58
C PHE A 32 3.58 -8.56 -9.25
N CYS A 33 4.00 -9.14 -8.12
CA CYS A 33 3.65 -8.66 -6.79
C CYS A 33 4.75 -7.77 -6.21
N GLN A 34 4.36 -6.56 -5.83
CA GLN A 34 5.24 -5.57 -5.20
C GLN A 34 4.65 -5.06 -3.88
N SER A 35 3.74 -5.84 -3.30
CA SER A 35 2.97 -5.48 -2.11
C SER A 35 3.85 -5.40 -0.86
N PHE A 36 3.47 -4.57 0.11
CA PHE A 36 4.26 -4.33 1.31
C PHE A 36 3.41 -3.95 2.52
N ARG A 37 3.95 -4.24 3.71
CA ARG A 37 3.41 -3.86 5.01
C ARG A 37 3.97 -2.51 5.44
N THR A 38 3.11 -1.72 6.06
CA THR A 38 3.45 -0.42 6.67
C THR A 38 3.40 -0.45 8.19
N ALA A 39 2.97 -1.58 8.77
CA ALA A 39 3.04 -1.88 10.19
C ALA A 39 3.47 -3.34 10.41
N PRO A 40 4.08 -3.68 11.56
CA PRO A 40 4.34 -5.07 11.93
C PRO A 40 3.04 -5.86 11.97
N HIS A 41 3.05 -7.06 11.39
CA HIS A 41 1.90 -7.95 11.40
C HIS A 41 2.36 -9.41 11.32
N GLN A 42 1.77 -10.27 12.15
CA GLN A 42 2.11 -11.69 12.17
C GLN A 42 1.49 -12.40 10.96
N PRO A 43 2.29 -13.10 10.13
CA PRO A 43 1.77 -13.85 8.99
C PRO A 43 0.69 -14.86 9.39
N GLY A 44 -0.35 -14.99 8.57
CA GLY A 44 -1.43 -15.96 8.76
C GLY A 44 -2.45 -15.57 9.84
N THR A 45 -2.38 -14.36 10.39
CA THR A 45 -3.36 -13.86 11.37
C THR A 45 -4.24 -12.77 10.76
N PRO A 46 -5.51 -12.63 11.17
CA PRO A 46 -6.34 -11.50 10.72
C PRO A 46 -5.89 -10.19 11.37
N TYR A 47 -6.20 -9.06 10.75
CA TYR A 47 -5.95 -7.73 11.32
C TYR A 47 -6.85 -7.38 12.51
N GLY A 48 -8.02 -8.01 12.62
CA GLY A 48 -8.96 -7.81 13.73
C GLY A 48 -10.01 -6.71 13.47
N PRO A 49 -10.76 -6.31 14.51
CA PRO A 49 -11.79 -5.27 14.42
C PRO A 49 -11.22 -3.95 13.88
N GLY A 50 -12.05 -3.18 13.17
CA GLY A 50 -11.62 -1.91 12.56
C GLY A 50 -10.85 -2.08 11.25
N HIS A 51 -10.53 -3.32 10.85
CA HIS A 51 -10.00 -3.63 9.53
C HIS A 51 -11.05 -3.39 8.45
N ARG A 52 -10.64 -2.71 7.38
CA ARG A 52 -11.36 -2.65 6.12
C ARG A 52 -10.39 -2.71 4.95
N CYS A 53 -10.85 -3.32 3.87
CA CYS A 53 -10.18 -3.33 2.59
C CYS A 53 -10.72 -2.16 1.74
N LEU A 54 -9.81 -1.39 1.15
CA LEU A 54 -10.12 -0.25 0.29
C LEU A 54 -9.45 -0.46 -1.08
N PRO A 55 -10.18 -1.01 -2.06
CA PRO A 55 -9.69 -1.05 -3.44
C PRO A 55 -9.68 0.36 -4.02
N LEU A 56 -8.56 0.76 -4.58
CA LEU A 56 -8.45 1.96 -5.39
C LEU A 56 -8.58 1.58 -6.86
N LEU A 57 -9.10 2.49 -7.68
CA LEU A 57 -9.38 2.23 -9.11
C LEU A 57 -8.36 2.94 -10.03
N PRO A 58 -7.10 2.47 -10.12
CA PRO A 58 -6.15 2.99 -11.09
C PRO A 58 -6.50 2.53 -12.52
N ALA A 59 -5.97 3.24 -13.51
CA ALA A 59 -6.13 2.84 -14.92
C ALA A 59 -5.40 1.53 -15.29
N LYS A 60 -4.45 1.07 -14.47
CA LYS A 60 -3.65 -0.14 -14.72
C LYS A 60 -3.24 -0.81 -13.41
N GLY A 61 -3.33 -2.14 -13.42
CA GLY A 61 -2.97 -3.02 -12.31
C GLY A 61 -3.86 -2.83 -11.09
N ASP A 62 -3.58 -3.57 -10.04
CA ASP A 62 -4.35 -3.52 -8.80
C ASP A 62 -3.64 -2.65 -7.76
N LEU A 63 -4.44 -1.92 -6.99
CA LEU A 63 -3.98 -1.16 -5.85
C LEU A 63 -5.03 -1.23 -4.75
N VAL A 64 -4.78 -2.05 -3.74
CA VAL A 64 -5.72 -2.29 -2.63
C VAL A 64 -5.03 -1.95 -1.32
N LEU A 65 -5.74 -1.28 -0.42
CA LEU A 65 -5.21 -0.90 0.89
C LEU A 65 -5.95 -1.65 1.99
N ASP A 66 -5.20 -2.28 2.90
CA ASP A 66 -5.77 -2.67 4.18
C ASP A 66 -5.61 -1.52 5.16
N VAL A 67 -6.72 -1.14 5.77
CA VAL A 67 -6.80 -0.04 6.72
C VAL A 67 -7.30 -0.58 8.05
N VAL A 68 -6.63 -0.26 9.14
CA VAL A 68 -7.06 -0.55 10.51
C VAL A 68 -7.15 0.76 11.26
N ASP A 69 -8.34 1.11 11.76
CA ASP A 69 -8.58 2.34 12.53
C ASP A 69 -8.02 3.61 11.87
N GLY A 70 -8.24 3.74 10.56
CA GLY A 70 -7.78 4.88 9.77
C GLY A 70 -6.28 4.88 9.42
N ARG A 71 -5.56 3.78 9.67
CA ARG A 71 -4.15 3.62 9.28
C ARG A 71 -4.02 2.57 8.19
N ILE A 72 -3.33 2.93 7.11
CA ILE A 72 -2.94 1.95 6.07
C ILE A 72 -1.88 1.04 6.70
N VAL A 73 -2.16 -0.26 6.79
CA VAL A 73 -1.28 -1.29 7.37
C VAL A 73 -0.67 -2.23 6.33
N TYR A 74 -1.28 -2.28 5.14
CA TYR A 74 -0.78 -3.03 3.98
C TYR A 74 -1.18 -2.33 2.69
N VAL A 75 -0.30 -2.42 1.70
CA VAL A 75 -0.51 -1.90 0.35
C VAL A 75 -0.27 -3.04 -0.61
N GLU A 76 -1.34 -3.48 -1.27
CA GLU A 76 -1.28 -4.43 -2.36
C GLU A 76 -0.98 -3.71 -3.68
N VAL A 77 0.05 -4.16 -4.39
CA VAL A 77 0.52 -3.58 -5.65
C VAL A 77 0.78 -4.72 -6.62
N LEU A 78 -0.17 -4.99 -7.52
CA LEU A 78 -0.09 -6.12 -8.46
C LEU A 78 -0.16 -5.64 -9.91
N PHE A 79 0.60 -6.28 -10.80
CA PHE A 79 0.57 -6.03 -12.26
C PHE A 79 0.87 -4.57 -12.67
N ARG A 80 1.79 -3.92 -11.94
CA ARG A 80 2.23 -2.54 -12.20
C ARG A 80 3.70 -2.47 -12.55
N GLU A 81 4.11 -1.34 -13.11
CA GLU A 81 5.53 -1.03 -13.29
C GLU A 81 6.28 -1.12 -11.95
N PRO A 82 7.59 -1.43 -11.96
CA PRO A 82 8.40 -1.48 -10.76
C PRO A 82 8.27 -0.21 -9.91
N LEU A 83 8.15 -0.37 -8.59
CA LEU A 83 8.16 0.73 -7.64
C LEU A 83 9.46 1.51 -7.79
N ARG A 84 9.33 2.83 -7.79
CA ARG A 84 10.48 3.73 -7.92
C ARG A 84 11.25 3.76 -6.60
N ASP A 85 12.47 3.25 -6.59
CA ASP A 85 13.37 3.43 -5.46
C ASP A 85 14.12 4.76 -5.59
N ALA A 86 13.77 5.73 -4.75
CA ALA A 86 14.42 7.03 -4.74
C ALA A 86 15.89 6.96 -4.32
N ARG A 87 16.31 5.91 -3.60
CA ARG A 87 17.71 5.69 -3.19
C ARG A 87 18.60 5.28 -4.36
N LEU A 88 18.01 4.71 -5.41
CA LEU A 88 18.72 4.32 -6.63
C LEU A 88 18.89 5.49 -7.61
N ARG A 89 18.35 6.68 -7.30
CA ARG A 89 18.65 7.89 -8.06
C ARG A 89 20.07 8.33 -7.71
N LEU A 90 20.99 8.10 -8.64
CA LEU A 90 22.33 8.71 -8.59
C LEU A 90 22.15 10.23 -8.52
N PRO A 91 22.88 10.94 -7.63
CA PRO A 91 22.92 12.39 -7.67
C PRO A 91 23.52 12.83 -9.02
N ASN A 92 22.84 13.76 -9.69
CA ASN A 92 23.42 14.52 -10.79
C ASN A 92 24.61 15.37 -10.30
#